data_AF-A0A6N7BDK5-F1
#
_entry.id   AF-A0A6N7BDK5-F1
#
_cell.length_a   1.000
_cell.length_b   1.000
_cell.length_c   1.000
_cell.angle_alpha   90.00
_cell.angle_beta   90.00
_cell.angle_gamma   90.00
#
_symmetry.space_group_name_H-M   'P 1'
#
loop_
_entity.id
_entity.type
_entity.pdbx_description
1 polymer ?
#
loop_
_entity_poly.entity_id
_entity_poly.type
_entity_poly.pdbx_seq_one_letter_code
_entity_poly.pdbx_strand_id
1 'polypeptide(L)'
;MNYDINELDDQYNSEEKVERGSAYVQDNLWEKVEKAGNKIRFAKDVKALYRYMRDRHIPWYRKSIVVGALIYFISPIDAIPDLAPLIGYLDDLGVVMAVLKFMGSEIIPYYD
;
A
#
# COMPACT_ATOMS: atom_id res chain seq x y z
N MET A 1 -21.13 -9.61 5.86
CA MET A 1 -20.59 -8.58 6.75
C MET A 1 -20.02 -7.50 5.84
N ASN A 2 -20.73 -6.38 5.68
CA ASN A 2 -20.24 -5.27 4.86
C ASN A 2 -19.15 -4.59 5.70
N TYR A 3 -17.89 -4.83 5.34
CA TYR A 3 -16.78 -4.06 5.89
C TYR A 3 -16.99 -2.62 5.43
N ASP A 4 -17.24 -1.74 6.39
CA ASP A 4 -17.46 -0.34 6.13
C ASP A 4 -16.11 0.27 5.71
N ILE A 5 -16.00 0.62 4.43
CA ILE A 5 -14.81 1.23 3.82
C ILE A 5 -14.35 2.51 4.54
N ASN A 6 -15.21 3.07 5.39
CA ASN A 6 -14.96 4.27 6.18
C ASN A 6 -13.98 4.05 7.35
N GLU A 7 -13.81 2.83 7.87
CA GLU A 7 -12.86 2.57 8.99
C GLU A 7 -11.39 2.50 8.53
N LEU A 8 -11.14 2.16 7.26
CA LEU A 8 -9.79 2.21 6.67
C LEU A 8 -9.34 3.67 6.43
N ASP A 9 -10.28 4.61 6.41
CA ASP A 9 -10.06 6.01 6.07
C ASP A 9 -9.38 6.78 7.22
N ASP A 10 -9.55 6.35 8.47
CA ASP A 10 -9.07 7.10 9.65
C ASP A 10 -7.55 7.07 9.87
N GLN A 11 -6.86 6.06 9.33
CA GLN A 11 -5.42 5.91 9.50
C GLN A 11 -4.59 6.89 8.64
N TYR A 12 -5.17 7.39 7.54
CA TYR A 12 -4.53 8.33 6.60
C TYR A 12 -5.45 9.49 6.18
N ASN A 13 -6.36 9.91 7.06
CA ASN A 13 -7.32 11.00 6.82
C ASN A 13 -6.72 12.43 6.76
N SER A 14 -5.39 12.57 6.79
CA SER A 14 -4.72 13.86 6.62
C SER A 14 -3.49 13.76 5.72
N GLU A 15 -3.24 14.83 4.97
CA GLU A 15 -2.07 14.94 4.08
C GLU A 15 -0.76 14.69 4.83
N GLU A 16 -0.62 15.23 6.04
CA GLU A 16 0.56 15.02 6.90
C GLU A 16 0.80 13.54 7.22
N LYS A 17 -0.26 12.78 7.52
CA LYS A 17 -0.14 11.33 7.79
C LYS A 17 0.29 10.58 6.53
N VAL A 18 -0.25 10.95 5.37
CA VAL A 18 0.11 10.37 4.07
C VAL A 18 1.58 10.66 3.74
N GLU A 19 2.07 11.86 4.02
CA GLU A 19 3.47 12.23 3.82
C GLU A 19 4.41 11.42 4.72
N ARG A 20 4.10 11.32 6.01
CA ARG A 20 4.87 10.49 6.96
C ARG A 20 4.88 9.01 6.54
N GLY A 21 3.73 8.50 6.12
CA GLY A 21 3.63 7.14 5.60
C GLY A 21 4.45 6.95 4.32
N SER A 22 4.42 7.93 3.41
CA SER A 22 5.22 7.90 2.18
C SER A 22 6.72 7.87 2.46
N ALA A 23 7.18 8.61 3.48
CA ALA A 23 8.58 8.58 3.93
C ALA A 23 8.96 7.19 4.47
N TYR A 24 8.14 6.60 5.34
CA TYR A 24 8.36 5.25 5.83
C TYR A 24 8.41 4.21 4.70
N VAL A 25 7.51 4.31 3.71
CA VAL A 25 7.53 3.44 2.52
C VAL A 25 8.84 3.61 1.76
N GLN A 26 9.29 4.85 1.54
CA GLN A 26 10.53 5.12 0.83
C GLN A 26 11.75 4.47 1.50
N ASP A 27 11.78 4.44 2.82
CA ASP A 27 12.92 3.93 3.58
C ASP A 27 12.95 2.39 3.68
N ASN A 28 11.78 1.74 3.67
CA ASN A 28 11.67 0.32 4.03
C ASN A 28 11.21 -0.60 2.89
N LEU A 29 10.64 -0.05 1.81
CA LEU A 29 9.98 -0.86 0.76
C LEU A 29 10.93 -1.85 0.07
N TRP A 30 12.12 -1.39 -0.30
CA TRP A 30 13.04 -2.21 -1.10
C TRP A 30 13.61 -3.38 -0.32
N GLU A 31 13.90 -3.20 0.97
CA GLU A 31 14.32 -4.29 1.86
C GLU A 31 13.24 -5.38 1.93
N LYS A 32 11.95 -4.99 2.03
CA LYS A 32 10.84 -5.95 2.02
C LYS A 32 10.72 -6.66 0.66
N VAL A 33 10.84 -5.94 -0.46
CA VAL A 33 10.77 -6.53 -1.80
C VAL A 33 11.87 -7.58 -2.01
N GLU A 34 13.09 -7.30 -1.57
CA GLU A 34 14.21 -8.24 -1.64
C GLU A 34 13.94 -9.51 -0.81
N LYS A 35 13.43 -9.35 0.41
CA LYS A 35 13.07 -10.45 1.32
C LYS A 35 11.90 -11.30 0.80
N ALA A 36 10.93 -10.69 0.11
CA ALA A 36 9.73 -11.36 -0.40
C ALA A 36 10.00 -12.29 -1.61
N GLY A 37 11.17 -12.16 -2.24
CA GLY A 37 11.57 -12.98 -3.39
C GLY A 37 11.06 -12.45 -4.74
N ASN A 38 11.96 -12.41 -5.72
CA ASN A 38 11.76 -11.75 -7.02
C ASN A 38 10.85 -12.55 -7.99
N LYS A 39 9.55 -12.66 -7.71
CA LYS A 39 8.60 -12.84 -8.81
C LYS A 39 8.59 -11.55 -9.63
N ILE A 40 9.16 -11.58 -10.83
CA ILE A 40 9.33 -10.42 -11.74
C ILE A 40 8.04 -9.59 -11.89
N ARG A 41 6.86 -10.24 -11.89
CA ARG A 41 5.55 -9.56 -11.97
C ARG A 41 5.25 -8.71 -10.72
N PHE A 42 5.49 -9.26 -9.53
CA PHE A 42 5.20 -8.58 -8.27
C PHE A 42 6.09 -7.34 -8.06
N ALA A 43 7.37 -7.43 -8.41
CA ALA A 43 8.29 -6.29 -8.34
C ALA A 43 7.84 -5.12 -9.23
N LYS A 44 7.29 -5.40 -10.42
CA LYS A 44 6.75 -4.37 -11.32
C LYS A 44 5.52 -3.69 -10.72
N ASP A 45 4.62 -4.46 -10.13
CA ASP A 45 3.41 -3.95 -9.49
C ASP A 45 3.74 -3.02 -8.31
N VAL A 46 4.64 -3.46 -7.42
CA VAL A 46 5.10 -2.65 -6.28
C VAL A 46 5.80 -1.36 -6.76
N LYS A 47 6.59 -1.44 -7.83
CA LYS A 47 7.25 -0.27 -8.42
C LYS A 47 6.25 0.73 -9.00
N ALA A 48 5.18 0.26 -9.65
CA ALA A 48 4.12 1.12 -10.17
C ALA A 48 3.42 1.86 -9.02
N LEU A 49 3.05 1.14 -7.94
CA LEU A 49 2.46 1.74 -6.74
C LEU A 49 3.39 2.78 -6.09
N TYR A 50 4.69 2.47 -5.97
CA TYR A 50 5.68 3.41 -5.46
C TYR A 50 5.78 4.70 -6.29
N ARG A 51 5.70 4.60 -7.63
CA ARG A 51 5.70 5.78 -8.50
C ARG A 51 4.43 6.60 -8.38
N TYR A 52 3.28 5.94 -8.32
CA TYR A 52 1.98 6.58 -8.09
C TYR A 52 1.99 7.39 -6.78
N MET A 53 2.48 6.80 -5.69
CA MET A 53 2.64 7.47 -4.40
C MET A 53 3.47 8.76 -4.51
N ARG A 54 4.51 8.76 -5.35
CA ARG A 54 5.44 9.88 -5.51
C ARG A 54 4.98 10.97 -6.47
N ASP A 55 3.90 10.75 -7.23
CA ASP A 55 3.42 11.72 -8.20
C ASP A 55 2.79 12.92 -7.49
N ARG A 56 3.35 14.12 -7.69
CA ARG A 56 2.87 15.35 -7.05
C ARG A 56 1.50 15.81 -7.56
N HIS A 57 1.06 15.34 -8.72
CA HIS A 57 -0.24 15.70 -9.30
C HIS A 57 -1.40 14.87 -8.72
N ILE A 58 -1.09 13.77 -8.04
CA ILE A 58 -2.09 12.93 -7.40
C ILE A 58 -2.44 13.53 -6.04
N PRO A 59 -3.73 13.78 -5.74
CA PRO A 59 -4.14 14.34 -4.46
C PRO A 59 -3.89 13.34 -3.32
N TRP A 60 -3.63 13.86 -2.12
CA TRP A 60 -3.21 13.05 -0.96
C TRP A 60 -4.20 11.93 -0.60
N TYR A 61 -5.51 12.17 -0.72
CA TYR A 61 -6.55 11.18 -0.40
C TYR A 61 -6.59 10.00 -1.38
N ARG A 62 -6.01 10.15 -2.58
CA ARG A 62 -5.82 9.03 -3.51
C ARG A 62 -4.54 8.26 -3.16
N LYS A 63 -3.49 8.97 -2.74
CA LYS A 63 -2.22 8.37 -2.29
C LYS A 63 -2.39 7.56 -1.01
N SER A 64 -3.29 7.95 -0.11
CA SER A 64 -3.53 7.26 1.17
C SER A 64 -3.77 5.75 0.98
N ILE A 65 -4.54 5.38 -0.03
CA ILE A 65 -4.86 3.99 -0.38
C ILE A 65 -3.59 3.20 -0.73
N VAL A 66 -2.72 3.80 -1.54
CA VAL A 66 -1.45 3.18 -1.97
C VAL A 66 -0.45 3.14 -0.82
N VAL A 67 -0.35 4.21 -0.05
CA VAL A 67 0.53 4.31 1.12
C VAL A 67 0.15 3.26 2.16
N GLY A 68 -1.12 3.12 2.49
CA GLY A 68 -1.60 2.09 3.44
C GLY A 68 -1.29 0.68 2.96
N ALA A 69 -1.50 0.40 1.67
CA ALA A 69 -1.19 -0.91 1.10
C ALA A 69 0.31 -1.24 1.11
N LEU A 70 1.17 -0.26 0.79
CA LEU A 70 2.62 -0.43 0.82
C LEU A 70 3.13 -0.57 2.27
N ILE A 71 2.55 0.15 3.22
CA ILE A 71 2.90 0.01 4.65
C ILE A 71 2.51 -1.36 5.17
N TYR A 72 1.31 -1.84 4.85
CA TYR A 72 0.89 -3.20 5.19
C TYR A 72 1.83 -4.25 4.58
N PHE A 73 2.26 -4.06 3.33
CA PHE A 73 3.23 -4.95 2.68
C PHE A 73 4.59 -4.96 3.42
N ILE A 74 5.08 -3.78 3.85
CA ILE A 74 6.37 -3.62 4.55
C ILE A 74 6.33 -4.26 5.93
N SER A 75 5.36 -3.88 6.76
CA SER A 75 5.22 -4.37 8.13
C SER A 75 3.74 -4.57 8.45
N PRO A 76 3.19 -5.77 8.20
CA PRO A 76 1.79 -6.08 8.52
C PRO A 76 1.45 -5.87 10.00
N ILE A 77 2.46 -6.00 10.87
CA ILE A 77 2.34 -5.89 12.33
C ILE A 77 2.32 -4.41 12.77
N ASP A 78 3.14 -3.54 12.18
CA ASP A 78 3.17 -2.11 12.56
C ASP A 78 2.00 -1.32 11.96
N ALA A 79 1.46 -1.76 10.83
CA ALA A 79 0.32 -1.12 10.19
C ALA A 79 -0.99 -1.30 10.98
N ILE A 80 -1.05 -2.28 11.88
CA ILE A 80 -2.28 -2.65 12.58
C ILE A 80 -1.95 -2.94 14.06
N PRO A 81 -1.83 -1.91 14.91
CA PRO A 81 -1.57 -2.15 16.33
C PRO A 81 -2.67 -2.90 17.10
N ASP A 82 -3.88 -3.11 16.54
CA ASP A 82 -5.04 -3.57 17.34
C ASP A 82 -5.92 -4.72 16.75
N LEU A 83 -5.56 -5.41 15.65
CA LEU A 83 -6.39 -6.50 15.06
C LEU A 83 -5.70 -7.88 14.99
N ALA A 84 -4.65 -8.08 15.78
CA ALA A 84 -3.85 -9.31 15.84
C ALA A 84 -4.63 -10.66 15.88
N PRO A 85 -5.86 -10.79 16.42
CA PRO A 85 -6.50 -12.10 16.50
C PRO A 85 -7.18 -12.59 15.20
N LEU A 86 -7.40 -11.74 14.18
CA LEU A 86 -8.24 -12.09 13.02
C LEU A 86 -7.48 -12.43 11.72
N ILE A 87 -6.18 -12.14 11.62
CA ILE A 87 -5.44 -12.17 10.35
C ILE A 87 -4.71 -13.51 10.19
N GLY A 88 -5.48 -14.59 10.12
CA GLY A 88 -4.93 -15.92 9.83
C GLY A 88 -4.70 -16.22 8.34
N TYR A 89 -5.14 -15.36 7.41
CA TYR A 89 -5.34 -15.78 6.01
C TYR A 89 -5.02 -14.77 4.89
N LEU A 90 -4.49 -13.58 5.19
CA LEU A 90 -4.09 -12.62 4.14
C LEU A 90 -2.58 -12.71 3.90
N ASP A 91 -2.19 -13.54 2.93
CA ASP A 91 -0.83 -13.55 2.37
C ASP A 91 -0.47 -12.12 1.89
N ASP A 92 0.72 -11.62 2.20
CA ASP A 92 1.17 -10.21 2.01
C ASP A 92 0.91 -9.68 0.57
N LEU A 93 0.82 -10.58 -0.40
CA LEU A 93 0.55 -10.31 -1.82
C LEU A 93 -0.92 -9.95 -2.11
N GLY A 94 -1.87 -10.47 -1.32
CA GLY A 94 -3.30 -10.31 -1.56
C GLY A 94 -3.76 -8.86 -1.44
N VAL A 95 -3.19 -8.10 -0.50
CA VAL A 95 -3.51 -6.68 -0.30
C VAL A 95 -3.03 -5.84 -1.47
N VAL A 96 -1.80 -6.06 -1.94
CA VAL A 96 -1.25 -5.38 -3.13
C VAL A 96 -2.12 -5.68 -4.35
N MET A 97 -2.48 -6.94 -4.57
CA MET A 97 -3.37 -7.32 -5.69
C MET A 97 -4.75 -6.68 -5.60
N ALA A 98 -5.34 -6.57 -4.40
CA ALA A 98 -6.62 -5.92 -4.19
C ALA A 98 -6.56 -4.43 -4.56
N VAL A 99 -5.50 -3.73 -4.14
CA VAL A 99 -5.30 -2.31 -4.46
C VAL A 99 -5.09 -2.10 -5.96
N LEU A 100 -4.28 -2.93 -6.63
CA LEU A 100 -4.13 -2.84 -8.08
C LEU A 100 -5.46 -3.01 -8.82
N LYS A 101 -6.30 -3.95 -8.37
CA LYS A 101 -7.64 -4.16 -8.93
C LYS A 101 -8.56 -2.96 -8.68
N PHE A 102 -8.46 -2.34 -7.51
CA PHE A 102 -9.22 -1.13 -7.16
C PHE A 102 -8.79 0.08 -8.00
N MET A 103 -7.49 0.28 -8.19
CA MET A 103 -6.95 1.40 -8.98
C MET A 103 -7.21 1.24 -10.48
N GLY A 104 -7.33 0.00 -10.98
CA GLY A 104 -7.75 -0.27 -12.34
C GLY A 104 -6.85 0.41 -13.38
N SER A 105 -7.42 1.26 -14.23
CA SER A 105 -6.67 1.98 -15.27
C SER A 105 -5.80 3.11 -14.74
N GLU A 106 -6.03 3.58 -13.52
CA GLU A 106 -5.32 4.72 -12.92
C GLU A 106 -3.84 4.40 -12.66
N ILE A 107 -3.51 3.13 -12.39
CA ILE A 107 -2.14 2.70 -12.13
C ILE A 107 -1.34 2.40 -13.42
N ILE A 108 -2.03 2.20 -14.55
CA ILE A 108 -1.40 1.81 -15.84
C ILE A 108 -0.25 2.75 -16.26
N PRO A 109 -0.38 4.09 -16.18
CA PRO A 109 0.70 5.01 -16.58
C PRO A 109 1.99 4.87 -15.78
N TYR A 110 1.96 4.18 -14.64
CA TYR A 110 3.10 4.03 -13.74
C TYR A 110 3.88 2.72 -13.94
N TYR A 111 3.36 1.82 -14.78
CA TYR A 111 4.09 0.64 -15.24
C TYR A 111 5.14 1.02 -16.30
N ASP A 112 6.29 0.35 -16.26
CA ASP A 112 7.32 0.37 -17.32
C ASP A 112 6.92 -0.53 -18.51
#